data_AF-A0A7X8JHY8-F1
#
_entry.id   AF-A0A7X8JHY8-F1
#
_cell.length_a   1.000
_cell.length_b   1.000
_cell.length_c   1.000
_cell.angle_alpha   90.00
_cell.angle_beta   90.00
_cell.angle_gamma   90.00
#
_symmetry.space_group_name_H-M   'P 1'
#
loop_
_entity.id
_entity.type
_entity.pdbx_description
1 polymer ?
#
loop_
_entity_poly.entity_id
_entity_poly.type
_entity_poly.pdbx_seq_one_letter_code
_entity_poly.pdbx_strand_id
1 'polypeptide(L)'
;MRKLILSLLVVLVLLHVPAGCLVRRTAPADTTAPDSSKTTTATGGRPTETEPAPSSDPLPTSTAEISPSATEPTTAEPEPAPDIFFQPLPAGQALLIDMNNDGIDEKLMYDVFNDYSFTLLVNDVATQPEGYDFLDGWFFLVDLDRNDGHLDLAIQELGPSADYMVFFYTFDGGQLVFRGLVPGTICDPYAEEIGSQEYGLGTIRLDGEGGLVAFARGAVLHSWYYDEPWQLVDGNLERIPQSWIPIHGYDPETDSILPELPVELKLNLPLYASPSASTTTLIARAGETASIIRTDNLKWVELRTQSGETGWFRLGSNPYFVVAGDREYFSEEVFDGLWFFD
;
A
#
# COMPACT_ATOMS: atom_id res chain seq x y z
N MET A 1 34.32 10.66 -42.22
CA MET A 1 34.70 9.77 -43.37
C MET A 1 34.32 8.34 -43.00
N ARG A 2 33.86 7.52 -43.97
CA ARG A 2 33.70 6.04 -43.94
C ARG A 2 33.27 5.43 -42.58
N LYS A 3 31.98 5.15 -42.38
CA LYS A 3 31.36 3.84 -42.67
C LYS A 3 32.22 2.63 -42.24
N LEU A 4 31.74 1.91 -41.23
CA LEU A 4 31.74 0.45 -41.26
C LEU A 4 30.33 -0.04 -40.87
N ILE A 5 29.87 -1.07 -41.55
CA ILE A 5 28.59 -1.76 -41.34
C ILE A 5 28.95 -3.18 -40.92
N LEU A 6 28.37 -3.69 -39.84
CA LEU A 6 28.32 -5.12 -39.54
C LEU A 6 27.05 -5.37 -38.69
N SER A 7 25.92 -5.71 -39.32
CA SER A 7 25.50 -7.08 -39.68
C SER A 7 24.67 -7.72 -38.56
N LEU A 8 23.37 -7.44 -38.63
CA LEU A 8 22.32 -8.12 -37.87
C LEU A 8 22.33 -9.63 -38.16
N LEU A 9 22.58 -10.47 -37.15
CA LEU A 9 22.50 -11.92 -37.27
C LEU A 9 21.30 -12.46 -36.47
N VAL A 10 20.13 -12.48 -37.11
CA VAL A 10 18.93 -13.10 -36.52
C VAL A 10 19.06 -14.62 -36.60
N VAL A 11 19.37 -15.26 -35.46
CA VAL A 11 19.33 -16.71 -35.33
C VAL A 11 17.92 -17.14 -34.93
N LEU A 12 17.14 -17.58 -35.92
CA LEU A 12 15.78 -18.08 -35.71
C LEU A 12 15.81 -19.50 -35.12
N VAL A 13 15.78 -19.64 -33.80
CA VAL A 13 15.72 -20.94 -33.13
C VAL A 13 14.28 -21.50 -33.17
N LEU A 14 14.04 -22.41 -34.11
CA LEU A 14 12.80 -23.18 -34.23
C LEU A 14 12.69 -24.26 -33.14
N LEU A 15 12.26 -23.87 -31.94
CA LEU A 15 11.91 -24.81 -30.88
C LEU A 15 10.64 -25.60 -31.27
N HIS A 16 10.80 -26.90 -31.43
CA HIS A 16 9.70 -27.83 -31.66
C HIS A 16 8.93 -28.06 -30.35
N VAL A 17 7.64 -27.73 -30.35
CA VAL A 17 6.71 -28.10 -29.28
C VAL A 17 6.10 -29.47 -29.60
N PRO A 18 6.40 -30.56 -28.86
CA PRO A 18 5.66 -31.80 -28.96
C PRO A 18 4.28 -31.64 -28.31
N ALA A 19 3.22 -32.02 -29.04
CA ALA A 19 1.85 -31.95 -28.53
C ALA A 19 1.52 -33.12 -27.58
N GLY A 20 0.86 -32.80 -26.46
CA GLY A 20 0.35 -33.76 -25.46
C GLY A 20 0.55 -33.22 -24.04
N CYS A 21 -0.44 -33.18 -23.14
CA CYS A 21 -1.79 -33.72 -23.16
C CYS A 21 -2.81 -32.71 -22.57
N LEU A 22 -3.96 -32.55 -23.22
CA LEU A 22 -5.10 -31.82 -22.67
C LEU A 22 -5.77 -32.65 -21.55
N VAL A 23 -5.50 -32.33 -20.28
CA VAL A 23 -6.28 -32.86 -19.15
C VAL A 23 -7.50 -31.98 -18.91
N ARG A 24 -8.63 -32.44 -19.47
CA ARG A 24 -9.96 -31.87 -19.32
C ARG A 24 -10.47 -32.08 -17.88
N ARG A 25 -10.37 -31.07 -17.00
CA ARG A 25 -11.08 -31.09 -15.71
C ARG A 25 -12.54 -30.69 -15.92
N THR A 26 -13.43 -31.62 -15.58
CA THR A 26 -14.89 -31.46 -15.59
C THR A 26 -15.39 -30.76 -14.33
N ALA A 27 -16.32 -29.82 -14.47
CA ALA A 27 -17.10 -29.30 -13.35
C ALA A 27 -18.10 -30.34 -12.81
N PRO A 28 -18.41 -30.34 -11.49
CA PRO A 28 -19.63 -30.93 -10.96
C PRO A 28 -20.82 -29.96 -11.13
N ALA A 29 -22.02 -30.52 -11.24
CA ALA A 29 -23.24 -29.78 -11.55
C ALA A 29 -24.04 -29.33 -10.30
N ASP A 30 -24.99 -28.42 -10.52
CA ASP A 30 -26.05 -28.06 -9.59
C ASP A 30 -26.80 -29.28 -9.03
N THR A 31 -27.31 -29.17 -7.80
CA THR A 31 -28.47 -29.94 -7.34
C THR A 31 -29.28 -29.09 -6.36
N THR A 32 -30.58 -28.95 -6.63
CA THR A 32 -31.49 -28.06 -5.92
C THR A 32 -32.42 -28.80 -4.95
N ALA A 33 -32.68 -28.16 -3.79
CA ALA A 33 -33.91 -28.24 -2.99
C ALA A 33 -34.25 -29.59 -2.26
N PRO A 34 -35.21 -29.61 -1.30
CA PRO A 34 -36.10 -28.53 -0.85
C PRO A 34 -36.17 -28.22 0.68
N ASP A 35 -36.51 -26.96 0.96
CA ASP A 35 -37.54 -26.45 1.90
C ASP A 35 -37.98 -27.27 3.15
N SER A 36 -37.95 -26.61 4.32
CA SER A 36 -38.93 -26.85 5.38
C SER A 36 -39.24 -25.59 6.20
N SER A 37 -40.29 -24.88 5.80
CA SER A 37 -40.95 -23.81 6.55
C SER A 37 -41.35 -24.14 8.00
N LYS A 38 -41.37 -23.11 8.88
CA LYS A 38 -42.31 -23.02 10.02
C LYS A 38 -42.51 -21.58 10.52
N THR A 39 -43.71 -21.06 10.29
CA THR A 39 -44.21 -19.80 10.84
C THR A 39 -44.98 -20.05 12.14
N THR A 40 -44.80 -19.21 13.16
CA THR A 40 -45.89 -18.94 14.12
C THR A 40 -45.85 -17.49 14.59
N THR A 41 -46.97 -16.77 14.39
CA THR A 41 -47.21 -15.42 14.90
C THR A 41 -48.05 -15.49 16.18
N ALA A 42 -47.79 -14.65 17.17
CA ALA A 42 -48.75 -14.34 18.23
C ALA A 42 -48.56 -12.91 18.74
N THR A 43 -49.66 -12.22 19.03
CA THR A 43 -49.72 -10.76 19.22
C THR A 43 -50.31 -10.39 20.58
N GLY A 44 -49.73 -9.38 21.24
CA GLY A 44 -50.47 -8.39 22.03
C GLY A 44 -50.51 -8.56 23.56
N GLY A 45 -50.51 -7.42 24.28
CA GLY A 45 -50.94 -7.32 25.68
C GLY A 45 -50.09 -6.45 26.60
N ARG A 46 -50.42 -5.14 26.70
CA ARG A 46 -50.08 -4.26 27.85
C ARG A 46 -51.40 -3.68 28.39
N PRO A 47 -51.72 -3.84 29.68
CA PRO A 47 -51.61 -2.75 30.67
C PRO A 47 -51.12 -3.20 32.08
N THR A 48 -50.88 -2.36 33.10
CA THR A 48 -50.36 -0.96 33.22
C THR A 48 -50.27 -0.60 34.73
N GLU A 49 -49.15 -0.01 35.17
CA GLU A 49 -48.98 0.89 36.36
C GLU A 49 -49.28 0.39 37.79
N THR A 50 -48.37 0.64 38.74
CA THR A 50 -48.53 1.50 39.95
C THR A 50 -47.49 1.16 41.05
N GLU A 51 -46.76 2.17 41.53
CA GLU A 51 -45.86 2.15 42.72
C GLU A 51 -46.68 2.22 44.05
N PRO A 52 -46.15 1.95 45.28
CA PRO A 52 -45.07 2.77 45.87
C PRO A 52 -44.10 2.06 46.83
N ALA A 53 -42.97 2.72 47.15
CA ALA A 53 -42.14 2.43 48.33
C ALA A 53 -42.76 2.99 49.65
N PRO A 54 -42.22 2.70 50.86
CA PRO A 54 -41.03 3.43 51.34
C PRO A 54 -40.03 2.71 52.28
N SER A 55 -38.78 3.19 52.18
CA SER A 55 -37.71 3.38 53.20
C SER A 55 -37.86 2.88 54.65
N SER A 56 -36.76 2.30 55.17
CA SER A 56 -36.24 2.64 56.52
C SER A 56 -34.73 2.36 56.65
N ASP A 57 -33.94 3.42 56.78
CA ASP A 57 -32.50 3.41 57.15
C ASP A 57 -32.33 3.48 58.69
N PRO A 58 -31.17 3.10 59.28
CA PRO A 58 -30.19 4.16 59.61
C PRO A 58 -28.68 3.79 59.55
N LEU A 59 -27.90 4.82 59.18
CA LEU A 59 -26.44 5.03 59.35
C LEU A 59 -26.00 5.14 60.85
N PRO A 60 -24.71 5.42 61.23
CA PRO A 60 -23.50 5.71 60.42
C PRO A 60 -22.19 5.00 60.87
N THR A 61 -21.10 5.15 60.08
CA THR A 61 -19.76 5.52 60.59
C THR A 61 -19.01 6.32 59.52
N SER A 62 -18.27 7.36 59.96
CA SER A 62 -17.59 8.36 59.14
C SER A 62 -16.15 7.97 58.77
N THR A 63 -15.62 8.46 57.65
CA THR A 63 -14.35 9.22 57.57
C THR A 63 -14.27 10.00 56.24
N ALA A 64 -13.72 11.22 56.28
CA ALA A 64 -13.47 12.15 55.17
C ALA A 64 -12.20 11.72 54.36
N GLU A 65 -11.73 12.27 53.23
CA GLU A 65 -12.03 13.43 52.36
C GLU A 65 -11.22 13.24 51.04
N ILE A 66 -11.28 14.22 50.12
CA ILE A 66 -10.34 14.49 49.00
C ILE A 66 -10.65 13.83 47.64
N SER A 67 -10.93 14.73 46.69
CA SER A 67 -10.78 14.65 45.22
C SER A 67 -10.00 15.93 44.82
N PRO A 68 -9.32 16.08 43.67
CA PRO A 68 -9.30 15.21 42.47
C PRO A 68 -7.89 14.90 41.93
N SER A 69 -7.81 14.10 40.85
CA SER A 69 -7.02 14.46 39.67
C SER A 69 -7.54 13.69 38.45
N ALA A 70 -7.69 14.38 37.31
CA ALA A 70 -7.94 13.72 36.05
C ALA A 70 -6.63 13.15 35.51
N THR A 71 -6.67 11.96 34.90
CA THR A 71 -5.54 11.39 34.17
C THR A 71 -5.40 12.12 32.85
N GLU A 72 -4.29 12.82 32.64
CA GLU A 72 -3.91 13.32 31.30
C GLU A 72 -3.68 12.13 30.35
N PRO A 73 -3.99 12.25 29.05
CA PRO A 73 -3.57 11.26 28.08
C PRO A 73 -2.04 11.31 27.97
N THR A 74 -1.36 10.26 28.40
CA THR A 74 0.05 10.06 28.07
C THR A 74 0.17 9.95 26.56
N THR A 75 0.63 11.02 25.91
CA THR A 75 1.27 10.92 24.60
C THR A 75 2.44 9.96 24.77
N ALA A 76 2.33 8.77 24.19
CA ALA A 76 3.47 7.88 24.12
C ALA A 76 4.57 8.59 23.32
N GLU A 77 5.73 8.78 23.94
CA GLU A 77 6.98 9.04 23.23
C GLU A 77 7.14 7.90 22.22
N PRO A 78 7.33 8.18 20.91
CA PRO A 78 7.46 7.11 19.94
C PRO A 78 8.66 6.25 20.34
N GLU A 79 8.47 4.93 20.42
CA GLU A 79 9.59 4.03 20.65
C GLU A 79 10.66 4.29 19.58
N PRO A 80 11.95 4.36 19.95
CA PRO A 80 13.00 4.57 18.97
C PRO A 80 12.89 3.45 17.94
N ALA A 81 12.78 3.85 16.66
CA ALA A 81 12.71 2.88 15.57
C ALA A 81 13.91 1.92 15.69
N PRO A 82 13.70 0.62 15.43
CA PRO A 82 14.79 -0.35 15.49
C PRO A 82 16.00 0.11 14.66
N ASP A 83 17.19 -0.13 15.18
CA ASP A 83 18.43 -0.01 14.41
C ASP A 83 18.40 -1.10 13.32
N ILE A 84 18.17 -0.68 12.07
CA ILE A 84 18.05 -1.52 10.89
C ILE A 84 19.32 -1.34 10.09
N PHE A 85 20.00 -2.45 9.79
CA PHE A 85 21.21 -2.39 8.99
C PHE A 85 20.87 -1.95 7.57
N PHE A 86 21.46 -0.81 7.17
CA PHE A 86 21.32 -0.20 5.86
C PHE A 86 22.69 0.30 5.40
N GLN A 87 23.12 -0.10 4.21
CA GLN A 87 24.38 0.36 3.64
C GLN A 87 24.24 0.63 2.12
N PRO A 88 24.48 1.87 1.66
CA PRO A 88 24.63 2.16 0.24
C PRO A 88 25.99 1.66 -0.26
N LEU A 89 25.94 0.95 -1.38
CA LEU A 89 27.07 0.33 -2.05
C LEU A 89 27.26 0.97 -3.44
N PRO A 90 28.48 1.41 -3.80
CA PRO A 90 28.72 2.05 -5.08
C PRO A 90 28.79 1.03 -6.23
N ALA A 91 28.22 1.40 -7.38
CA ALA A 91 28.27 0.64 -8.62
C ALA A 91 29.69 0.59 -9.24
N GLY A 92 29.89 -0.30 -10.21
CA GLY A 92 31.08 -0.35 -11.05
C GLY A 92 32.36 -0.90 -10.37
N GLN A 93 32.27 -1.37 -9.12
CA GLN A 93 33.37 -2.04 -8.43
C GLN A 93 32.95 -3.35 -7.76
N ALA A 94 33.91 -4.24 -7.54
CA ALA A 94 33.70 -5.49 -6.83
C ALA A 94 33.81 -5.27 -5.31
N LEU A 95 32.82 -5.76 -4.57
CA LEU A 95 32.75 -5.73 -3.11
C LEU A 95 32.77 -7.16 -2.57
N LEU A 96 33.24 -7.34 -1.34
CA LEU A 96 33.30 -8.62 -0.63
C LEU A 96 32.48 -8.49 0.66
N ILE A 97 31.36 -9.20 0.75
CA ILE A 97 30.39 -9.15 1.84
C ILE A 97 29.84 -10.57 2.06
N ASP A 98 29.97 -11.13 3.25
CA ASP A 98 29.24 -12.32 3.68
C ASP A 98 27.73 -11.99 3.75
N MET A 99 26.94 -12.52 2.81
CA MET A 99 25.50 -12.21 2.70
C MET A 99 24.61 -13.21 3.45
N ASN A 100 25.11 -14.40 3.78
CA ASN A 100 24.32 -15.48 4.37
C ASN A 100 24.82 -15.91 5.75
N ASN A 101 25.84 -15.21 6.29
CA ASN A 101 26.49 -15.44 7.57
C ASN A 101 27.08 -16.86 7.69
N ASP A 102 27.59 -17.42 6.59
CA ASP A 102 28.30 -18.71 6.56
C ASP A 102 29.81 -18.59 6.83
N GLY A 103 30.34 -17.36 6.85
CA GLY A 103 31.75 -17.04 7.07
C GLY A 103 32.59 -16.92 5.80
N ILE A 104 31.96 -16.86 4.62
CA ILE A 104 32.58 -16.66 3.32
C ILE A 104 32.01 -15.39 2.67
N ASP A 105 32.89 -14.49 2.20
CA ASP A 105 32.43 -13.28 1.52
C ASP A 105 31.94 -13.56 0.09
N GLU A 106 30.71 -13.16 -0.24
CA GLU A 106 30.22 -13.05 -1.62
C GLU A 106 30.94 -11.91 -2.36
N LYS A 107 31.34 -12.16 -3.60
CA LYS A 107 31.80 -11.11 -4.51
C LYS A 107 30.61 -10.47 -5.24
N LEU A 108 30.22 -9.28 -4.79
CA LEU A 108 29.14 -8.47 -5.36
C LEU A 108 29.68 -7.49 -6.41
N MET A 109 28.94 -7.27 -7.50
CA MET A 109 29.19 -6.19 -8.46
C MET A 109 27.88 -5.79 -9.17
N TYR A 110 27.54 -4.50 -9.13
CA TYR A 110 26.37 -3.92 -9.78
C TYR A 110 26.82 -2.91 -10.85
N ASP A 111 26.18 -2.93 -12.03
CA ASP A 111 26.46 -2.03 -13.15
C ASP A 111 25.19 -1.81 -14.00
N VAL A 112 24.93 -0.56 -14.41
CA VAL A 112 23.76 -0.17 -15.21
C VAL A 112 24.17 0.02 -16.67
N PHE A 113 23.59 -0.78 -17.57
CA PHE A 113 24.01 -0.82 -18.98
C PHE A 113 23.29 0.22 -19.83
N ASN A 114 22.06 0.53 -19.44
CA ASN A 114 21.14 1.52 -19.97
C ASN A 114 19.94 1.59 -19.02
N ASP A 115 19.11 2.60 -19.22
CA ASP A 115 17.92 2.93 -18.43
C ASP A 115 17.06 1.68 -18.10
N TYR A 116 16.96 0.70 -19.00
CA TYR A 116 16.05 -0.46 -18.86
C TYR A 116 16.68 -1.74 -18.31
N SER A 117 18.00 -1.76 -18.02
CA SER A 117 18.66 -3.00 -17.57
C SER A 117 19.96 -2.77 -16.79
N PHE A 118 20.07 -3.44 -15.64
CA PHE A 118 21.32 -3.62 -14.89
C PHE A 118 21.88 -5.04 -15.04
N THR A 119 23.12 -5.25 -14.61
CA THR A 119 23.59 -6.57 -14.19
C THR A 119 24.04 -6.51 -12.75
N LEU A 120 23.54 -7.45 -11.95
CA LEU A 120 24.01 -7.71 -10.60
C LEU A 120 24.69 -9.08 -10.59
N LEU A 121 25.98 -9.10 -10.25
CA LEU A 121 26.77 -10.32 -10.16
C LEU A 121 27.00 -10.67 -8.69
N VAL A 122 26.79 -11.95 -8.37
CA VAL A 122 27.18 -12.55 -7.09
C VAL A 122 28.04 -13.76 -7.41
N ASN A 123 29.29 -13.78 -6.93
CA ASN A 123 30.24 -14.87 -7.20
C ASN A 123 30.36 -15.22 -8.71
N ASP A 124 30.41 -14.17 -9.55
CA ASP A 124 30.44 -14.22 -11.03
C ASP A 124 29.16 -14.79 -11.70
N VAL A 125 28.10 -15.10 -10.95
CA VAL A 125 26.78 -15.43 -11.47
C VAL A 125 25.98 -14.15 -11.69
N ALA A 126 25.60 -13.87 -12.94
CA ALA A 126 24.90 -12.65 -13.34
C ALA A 126 23.37 -12.80 -13.26
N THR A 127 22.72 -11.81 -12.65
CA THR A 127 21.26 -11.58 -12.67
C THR A 127 21.00 -10.33 -13.51
N GLN A 128 20.06 -10.41 -14.46
CA GLN A 128 19.73 -9.33 -15.40
C GLN A 128 18.20 -9.16 -15.52
N PRO A 129 17.55 -8.48 -14.58
CA PRO A 129 16.13 -8.12 -14.68
C PRO A 129 15.91 -7.01 -15.71
N GLU A 130 14.70 -6.96 -16.26
CA GLU A 130 14.20 -5.83 -17.05
C GLU A 130 13.42 -4.89 -16.12
N GLY A 131 13.54 -3.58 -16.34
CA GLY A 131 12.87 -2.53 -15.56
C GLY A 131 12.90 -1.18 -16.26
N TYR A 132 12.71 -0.09 -15.52
CA TYR A 132 12.57 1.27 -16.05
C TYR A 132 13.34 2.32 -15.25
N ASP A 133 14.38 2.88 -15.85
CA ASP A 133 15.24 3.94 -15.32
C ASP A 133 15.91 3.53 -13.99
N PHE A 134 16.75 2.50 -14.02
CA PHE A 134 17.48 2.04 -12.83
C PHE A 134 18.39 3.10 -12.23
N LEU A 135 18.44 3.18 -10.89
CA LEU A 135 19.34 4.09 -10.20
C LEU A 135 20.80 3.74 -10.53
N ASP A 136 21.49 4.67 -11.20
CA ASP A 136 22.91 4.56 -11.53
C ASP A 136 23.79 4.94 -10.32
N GLY A 137 25.01 4.42 -10.31
CA GLY A 137 26.03 4.72 -9.31
C GLY A 137 25.86 4.01 -7.95
N TRP A 138 24.67 3.52 -7.61
CA TRP A 138 24.38 2.96 -6.28
C TRP A 138 23.40 1.78 -6.29
N PHE A 139 23.61 0.88 -5.33
CA PHE A 139 22.67 -0.16 -4.91
C PHE A 139 22.75 -0.30 -3.38
N PHE A 140 21.84 -1.05 -2.75
CA PHE A 140 21.73 -1.04 -1.29
C PHE A 140 21.79 -2.45 -0.71
N LEU A 141 22.49 -2.58 0.41
CA LEU A 141 22.48 -3.74 1.28
C LEU A 141 21.60 -3.41 2.48
N VAL A 142 20.66 -4.28 2.79
CA VAL A 142 19.66 -4.10 3.85
C VAL A 142 19.52 -5.39 4.65
N ASP A 143 19.04 -5.29 5.88
CA ASP A 143 18.60 -6.44 6.66
C ASP A 143 17.07 -6.39 6.81
N LEU A 144 16.36 -7.27 6.10
CA LEU A 144 14.89 -7.34 6.14
C LEU A 144 14.38 -8.04 7.40
N ASP A 145 15.06 -9.09 7.86
CA ASP A 145 14.73 -9.86 9.08
C ASP A 145 15.99 -10.21 9.86
N ARG A 146 16.30 -9.37 10.86
CA ARG A 146 17.52 -9.46 11.69
C ARG A 146 17.62 -10.76 12.50
N ASN A 147 16.59 -11.61 12.46
CA ASN A 147 16.52 -12.90 13.12
C ASN A 147 16.93 -14.08 12.22
N ASP A 148 16.95 -13.91 10.89
CA ASP A 148 17.37 -14.98 9.96
C ASP A 148 18.89 -14.99 9.74
N GLY A 149 19.56 -13.85 9.93
CA GLY A 149 21.01 -13.70 9.80
C GLY A 149 21.50 -13.55 8.36
N HIS A 150 20.60 -13.31 7.42
CA HIS A 150 20.88 -13.01 6.02
C HIS A 150 20.80 -11.51 5.75
N LEU A 151 21.54 -11.06 4.74
CA LEU A 151 21.42 -9.72 4.17
C LEU A 151 20.75 -9.78 2.81
N ASP A 152 19.95 -8.76 2.52
CA ASP A 152 19.21 -8.58 1.28
C ASP A 152 19.81 -7.43 0.47
N LEU A 153 19.67 -7.50 -0.85
CA LEU A 153 20.01 -6.44 -1.79
C LEU A 153 18.74 -5.75 -2.27
N ALA A 154 18.72 -4.42 -2.17
CA ALA A 154 17.70 -3.56 -2.73
C ALA A 154 18.24 -2.81 -3.96
N ILE A 155 17.58 -3.02 -5.11
CA ILE A 155 17.89 -2.34 -6.38
C ILE A 155 16.72 -1.43 -6.73
N GLN A 156 16.96 -0.12 -6.81
CA GLN A 156 15.93 0.89 -7.05
C GLN A 156 15.81 1.22 -8.54
N GLU A 157 14.58 1.32 -9.03
CA GLU A 157 14.24 1.89 -10.34
C GLU A 157 13.38 3.16 -10.16
N LEU A 158 13.54 4.11 -11.08
CA LEU A 158 12.87 5.42 -11.00
C LEU A 158 11.50 5.43 -11.67
N GLY A 159 11.29 4.51 -12.62
CA GLY A 159 10.03 4.32 -13.32
C GLY A 159 9.67 5.47 -14.27
N PRO A 160 8.68 5.26 -15.16
CA PRO A 160 8.03 6.38 -15.81
C PRO A 160 7.29 7.23 -14.76
N SER A 161 7.24 8.55 -14.94
CA SER A 161 6.34 9.44 -14.18
C SER A 161 6.46 9.34 -12.64
N ALA A 162 7.66 9.05 -12.12
CA ALA A 162 7.93 8.85 -10.69
C ALA A 162 7.17 7.66 -10.05
N ASP A 163 6.78 6.66 -10.85
CA ASP A 163 6.33 5.35 -10.36
C ASP A 163 7.53 4.52 -9.86
N TYR A 164 8.19 4.99 -8.80
CA TYR A 164 9.37 4.36 -8.19
C TYR A 164 9.08 2.94 -7.70
N MET A 165 10.02 2.02 -7.93
CA MET A 165 9.96 0.65 -7.39
C MET A 165 11.34 0.18 -6.90
N VAL A 166 11.35 -0.83 -6.02
CA VAL A 166 12.56 -1.48 -5.52
C VAL A 166 12.44 -2.99 -5.63
N PHE A 167 13.42 -3.61 -6.29
CA PHE A 167 13.60 -5.07 -6.34
C PHE A 167 14.42 -5.50 -5.13
N PHE A 168 13.91 -6.47 -4.36
CA PHE A 168 14.63 -7.09 -3.24
C PHE A 168 15.13 -8.49 -3.62
N TYR A 169 16.34 -8.85 -3.19
CA TYR A 169 16.97 -10.16 -3.40
C TYR A 169 17.71 -10.63 -2.16
N THR A 170 17.64 -11.92 -1.83
CA THR A 170 18.56 -12.58 -0.86
C THR A 170 19.53 -13.50 -1.59
N PHE A 171 20.52 -14.07 -0.88
CA PHE A 171 21.45 -15.07 -1.38
C PHE A 171 21.26 -16.41 -0.66
N ASP A 172 20.99 -17.49 -1.42
CA ASP A 172 20.70 -18.83 -0.86
C ASP A 172 21.95 -19.71 -0.62
N GLY A 173 23.15 -19.14 -0.74
CA GLY A 173 24.43 -19.86 -0.73
C GLY A 173 24.88 -20.36 -2.11
N GLY A 174 24.08 -20.19 -3.16
CA GLY A 174 24.45 -20.53 -4.54
C GLY A 174 24.07 -19.47 -5.59
N GLN A 175 22.95 -18.78 -5.41
CA GLN A 175 22.42 -17.78 -6.33
C GLN A 175 21.58 -16.71 -5.60
N LEU A 176 21.31 -15.60 -6.30
CA LEU A 176 20.31 -14.65 -5.83
C LEU A 176 18.90 -15.21 -5.99
N VAL A 177 18.08 -14.98 -4.97
CA VAL A 177 16.65 -15.31 -4.93
C VAL A 177 15.87 -14.01 -4.82
N PHE A 178 15.03 -13.74 -5.81
CA PHE A 178 14.15 -12.57 -5.82
C PHE A 178 13.09 -12.68 -4.72
N ARG A 179 13.05 -11.69 -3.82
CA ARG A 179 12.10 -11.58 -2.71
C ARG A 179 10.80 -10.89 -3.15
N GLY A 180 10.88 -9.85 -3.97
CA GLY A 180 9.71 -9.07 -4.41
C GLY A 180 10.06 -7.72 -5.04
N LEU A 181 9.06 -7.09 -5.67
CA LEU A 181 9.13 -5.76 -6.26
C LEU A 181 8.12 -4.86 -5.53
N VAL A 182 8.62 -3.83 -4.85
CA VAL A 182 7.87 -3.03 -3.86
C VAL A 182 7.82 -1.57 -4.30
N PRO A 183 6.67 -0.87 -4.21
CA PRO A 183 6.57 0.53 -4.64
C PRO A 183 7.20 1.51 -3.66
N GLY A 184 7.76 2.59 -4.21
CA GLY A 184 8.49 3.62 -3.47
C GLY A 184 10.00 3.52 -3.68
N THR A 185 10.75 4.18 -2.80
CA THR A 185 12.21 4.28 -2.88
C THR A 185 12.87 3.79 -1.60
N ILE A 186 14.09 3.26 -1.71
CA ILE A 186 14.99 2.98 -0.58
C ILE A 186 15.90 4.17 -0.27
N CYS A 187 16.21 5.02 -1.26
CA CYS A 187 16.78 6.34 -1.03
C CYS A 187 16.14 7.41 -1.93
N ASP A 188 16.18 8.68 -1.50
CA ASP A 188 15.92 9.80 -2.40
C ASP A 188 16.99 9.80 -3.52
N PRO A 189 16.60 9.63 -4.80
CA PRO A 189 17.55 9.63 -5.92
C PRO A 189 18.10 11.04 -6.24
N TYR A 190 17.53 12.10 -5.64
CA TYR A 190 17.92 13.49 -5.84
C TYR A 190 18.77 14.06 -4.68
N ALA A 191 19.09 13.24 -3.67
CA ALA A 191 19.94 13.65 -2.55
C ALA A 191 21.35 14.03 -3.01
N GLU A 192 21.90 15.14 -2.48
CA GLU A 192 23.28 15.58 -2.81
C GLU A 192 24.34 14.56 -2.39
N GLU A 193 24.07 13.78 -1.33
CA GLU A 193 24.91 12.68 -0.86
C GLU A 193 24.05 11.47 -0.46
N ILE A 194 24.02 10.42 -1.30
CA ILE A 194 23.38 9.15 -0.96
C ILE A 194 24.13 8.49 0.19
N GLY A 195 23.44 8.23 1.31
CA GLY A 195 24.02 7.58 2.50
C GLY A 195 24.56 8.49 3.60
N SER A 196 24.42 9.82 3.48
CA SER A 196 24.91 10.76 4.50
C SER A 196 23.97 10.93 5.70
N GLN A 197 22.76 10.38 5.65
CA GLN A 197 21.80 10.37 6.74
C GLN A 197 21.49 8.95 7.20
N GLU A 198 21.30 8.78 8.51
CA GLU A 198 21.18 7.50 9.24
C GLU A 198 19.92 6.70 8.89
N TYR A 199 19.01 7.31 8.16
CA TYR A 199 17.86 6.66 7.54
C TYR A 199 17.90 7.03 6.07
N GLY A 200 17.88 6.02 5.19
CA GLY A 200 17.79 6.26 3.74
C GLY A 200 16.60 7.18 3.47
N LEU A 201 16.82 8.24 2.69
CA LEU A 201 15.80 9.27 2.37
C LEU A 201 14.65 8.73 1.49
N GLY A 202 14.50 7.41 1.42
CA GLY A 202 13.48 6.73 0.65
C GLY A 202 12.13 6.70 1.35
N THR A 203 11.10 6.33 0.61
CA THR A 203 9.73 6.23 1.10
C THR A 203 9.37 4.86 1.67
N ILE A 204 10.17 3.81 1.38
CA ILE A 204 10.03 2.47 1.95
C ILE A 204 10.62 2.44 3.36
N ARG A 205 9.83 2.01 4.32
CA ARG A 205 10.20 1.94 5.75
C ARG A 205 10.21 0.48 6.20
N LEU A 206 11.40 -0.07 6.40
CA LEU A 206 11.60 -1.42 6.93
C LEU A 206 11.29 -1.45 8.45
N ASP A 207 10.96 -2.63 9.01
CA ASP A 207 10.92 -2.84 10.47
C ASP A 207 12.07 -3.75 10.99
N GLY A 208 12.73 -4.49 10.10
CA GLY A 208 13.81 -5.42 10.45
C GLY A 208 13.33 -6.67 11.19
N GLU A 209 12.04 -7.01 11.10
CA GLU A 209 11.37 -8.23 11.58
C GLU A 209 10.63 -8.93 10.41
N GLY A 210 11.14 -8.74 9.19
CA GLY A 210 10.60 -9.25 7.93
C GLY A 210 9.46 -8.43 7.35
N GLY A 211 9.06 -7.31 7.95
CA GLY A 211 8.01 -6.43 7.45
C GLY A 211 8.54 -5.11 6.88
N LEU A 212 7.71 -4.47 6.06
CA LEU A 212 7.94 -3.11 5.59
C LEU A 212 6.64 -2.37 5.27
N VAL A 213 6.71 -1.05 5.26
CA VAL A 213 5.68 -0.17 4.72
C VAL A 213 6.22 0.49 3.46
N ALA A 214 5.56 0.22 2.35
CA ALA A 214 5.83 0.76 1.02
C ALA A 214 5.00 2.02 0.77
N PHE A 215 5.38 2.81 -0.24
CA PHE A 215 4.66 4.03 -0.62
C PHE A 215 4.02 3.86 -2.00
N ALA A 216 2.81 3.30 -2.00
CA ALA A 216 2.12 2.88 -3.21
C ALA A 216 1.29 4.02 -3.82
N ARG A 217 1.25 4.09 -5.15
CA ARG A 217 0.38 5.02 -5.89
C ARG A 217 -1.08 4.54 -5.84
N GLY A 218 -1.99 5.44 -5.54
CA GLY A 218 -3.44 5.21 -5.65
C GLY A 218 -3.86 4.97 -7.09
N ALA A 219 -4.69 3.95 -7.32
CA ALA A 219 -5.15 3.53 -8.64
C ALA A 219 -6.46 4.23 -9.08
N VAL A 220 -6.99 5.14 -8.25
CA VAL A 220 -8.33 5.71 -8.40
C VAL A 220 -8.39 7.21 -8.16
N LEU A 221 -9.41 7.83 -8.77
CA LEU A 221 -9.91 9.19 -8.53
C LEU A 221 -8.98 10.35 -8.92
N HIS A 222 -7.71 10.33 -8.52
CA HIS A 222 -6.68 11.33 -8.85
C HIS A 222 -5.27 10.75 -8.59
N SER A 223 -4.21 11.55 -8.67
CA SER A 223 -2.87 11.13 -8.23
C SER A 223 -2.68 11.38 -6.74
N TRP A 224 -2.47 10.30 -5.98
CA TRP A 224 -2.18 10.28 -4.54
C TRP A 224 -1.40 9.01 -4.20
N TYR A 225 -0.90 8.94 -2.98
CA TYR A 225 -0.09 7.84 -2.48
C TYR A 225 -0.54 7.40 -1.09
N TYR A 226 -0.24 6.16 -0.70
CA TYR A 226 -0.58 5.60 0.60
C TYR A 226 0.49 4.65 1.13
N ASP A 227 0.50 4.52 2.46
CA ASP A 227 1.27 3.50 3.17
C ASP A 227 0.66 2.11 2.91
N GLU A 228 1.38 1.29 2.15
CA GLU A 228 1.00 -0.08 1.81
C GLU A 228 1.88 -1.07 2.61
N PRO A 229 1.32 -1.87 3.54
CA PRO A 229 2.09 -2.79 4.37
C PRO A 229 2.41 -4.12 3.64
N TRP A 230 3.61 -4.64 3.86
CA TRP A 230 4.12 -5.90 3.30
C TRP A 230 4.82 -6.74 4.38
N GLN A 231 4.94 -8.05 4.15
CA GLN A 231 5.61 -9.01 5.04
C GLN A 231 6.32 -10.09 4.24
N LEU A 232 7.47 -10.57 4.73
CA LEU A 232 8.09 -11.81 4.27
C LEU A 232 7.22 -13.03 4.64
N VAL A 233 6.70 -13.72 3.63
CA VAL A 233 5.93 -14.96 3.72
C VAL A 233 6.65 -16.02 2.88
N ASP A 234 7.01 -17.15 3.50
CA ASP A 234 7.80 -18.22 2.89
C ASP A 234 9.02 -17.71 2.09
N GLY A 235 9.68 -16.66 2.60
CA GLY A 235 10.86 -16.02 2.02
C GLY A 235 10.60 -14.99 0.92
N ASN A 236 9.35 -14.64 0.60
CA ASN A 236 8.97 -13.64 -0.42
C ASN A 236 8.21 -12.48 0.22
N LEU A 237 8.39 -11.25 -0.27
CA LEU A 237 7.62 -10.09 0.17
C LEU A 237 6.21 -10.17 -0.43
N GLU A 238 5.21 -10.32 0.44
CA GLU A 238 3.79 -10.29 0.09
C GLU A 238 3.10 -9.06 0.70
N ARG A 239 2.27 -8.37 -0.10
CA ARG A 239 1.45 -7.26 0.39
C ARG A 239 0.37 -7.77 1.33
N ILE A 240 0.26 -7.14 2.50
CA ILE A 240 -0.85 -7.32 3.45
C ILE A 240 -2.10 -6.59 2.91
N PRO A 241 -3.20 -7.29 2.60
CA PRO A 241 -4.37 -6.65 1.98
C PRO A 241 -5.10 -5.66 2.89
N GLN A 242 -5.24 -4.40 2.45
CA GLN A 242 -6.07 -3.39 3.10
C GLN A 242 -7.47 -3.36 2.46
N SER A 243 -8.53 -3.51 3.26
CA SER A 243 -9.92 -3.41 2.77
C SER A 243 -10.37 -1.98 2.47
N TRP A 244 -9.80 -1.00 3.19
CA TRP A 244 -10.08 0.42 3.05
C TRP A 244 -8.81 1.21 3.30
N ILE A 245 -8.32 1.91 2.28
CA ILE A 245 -7.10 2.72 2.29
C ILE A 245 -7.51 4.18 2.50
N PRO A 246 -7.02 4.86 3.56
CA PRO A 246 -7.24 6.30 3.76
C PRO A 246 -6.72 7.12 2.59
N ILE A 247 -7.46 8.16 2.18
CA ILE A 247 -7.00 9.15 1.21
C ILE A 247 -6.70 10.43 2.01
N HIS A 248 -5.41 10.68 2.23
CA HIS A 248 -4.95 11.87 2.92
C HIS A 248 -4.89 13.07 1.97
N GLY A 249 -5.18 14.25 2.51
CA GLY A 249 -4.94 15.52 1.82
C GLY A 249 -3.54 16.05 2.11
N TYR A 250 -3.17 17.14 1.45
CA TYR A 250 -1.95 17.90 1.74
C TYR A 250 -2.29 19.39 1.71
N ASP A 251 -1.87 20.12 2.73
CA ASP A 251 -1.97 21.57 2.81
C ASP A 251 -0.60 22.21 2.47
N PRO A 252 -0.44 22.83 1.28
CA PRO A 252 0.81 23.47 0.88
C PRO A 252 1.09 24.79 1.59
N GLU A 253 0.12 25.39 2.31
CA GLU A 253 0.37 26.60 3.12
C GLU A 253 1.01 26.26 4.48
N THR A 254 0.72 25.06 5.01
CA THR A 254 1.21 24.59 6.31
C THR A 254 2.17 23.39 6.23
N ASP A 255 2.53 22.93 5.03
CA ASP A 255 3.41 21.78 4.77
C ASP A 255 2.99 20.54 5.59
N SER A 256 1.69 20.25 5.55
CA SER A 256 1.07 19.29 6.48
C SER A 256 0.16 18.30 5.77
N ILE A 257 0.27 17.02 6.14
CA ILE A 257 -0.65 15.96 5.70
C ILE A 257 -1.97 16.10 6.46
N LEU A 258 -3.07 16.15 5.72
CA LEU A 258 -4.43 16.22 6.24
C LEU A 258 -5.02 14.81 6.38
N PRO A 259 -5.79 14.51 7.44
CA PRO A 259 -6.32 13.17 7.68
C PRO A 259 -7.30 12.69 6.60
N GLU A 260 -7.95 13.62 5.90
CA GLU A 260 -8.87 13.39 4.78
C GLU A 260 -8.56 14.42 3.68
N LEU A 261 -8.81 14.09 2.42
CA LEU A 261 -8.58 15.00 1.29
C LEU A 261 -9.75 16.00 1.11
N PRO A 262 -9.55 17.31 1.31
CA PRO A 262 -10.60 18.31 1.13
C PRO A 262 -10.92 18.54 -0.35
N VAL A 263 -12.21 18.67 -0.68
CA VAL A 263 -12.72 18.96 -2.02
C VAL A 263 -13.95 19.89 -1.99
N GLU A 264 -14.26 20.54 -3.12
CA GLU A 264 -15.55 21.20 -3.35
C GLU A 264 -16.37 20.44 -4.40
N LEU A 265 -17.66 20.21 -4.15
CA LEU A 265 -18.55 19.53 -5.10
C LEU A 265 -18.98 20.47 -6.24
N LYS A 266 -18.64 20.13 -7.48
CA LYS A 266 -19.09 20.84 -8.70
C LYS A 266 -20.50 20.43 -9.15
N LEU A 267 -20.98 19.25 -8.73
CA LEU A 267 -22.33 18.76 -9.00
C LEU A 267 -22.94 18.02 -7.80
N ASN A 268 -24.26 17.82 -7.83
CA ASN A 268 -24.96 17.03 -6.80
C ASN A 268 -24.57 15.55 -6.92
N LEU A 269 -23.92 15.00 -5.91
CA LEU A 269 -23.45 13.61 -5.87
C LEU A 269 -24.33 12.76 -4.95
N PRO A 270 -25.09 11.79 -5.49
CA PRO A 270 -25.85 10.83 -4.68
C PRO A 270 -24.91 9.85 -3.96
N LEU A 271 -25.12 9.68 -2.65
CA LEU A 271 -24.31 8.83 -1.78
C LEU A 271 -25.10 7.64 -1.23
N TYR A 272 -24.47 6.48 -1.18
CA TYR A 272 -24.97 5.23 -0.63
C TYR A 272 -24.59 5.07 0.84
N ALA A 273 -25.44 4.45 1.65
CA ALA A 273 -25.12 4.15 3.06
C ALA A 273 -23.97 3.12 3.22
N SER A 274 -23.74 2.27 2.21
CA SER A 274 -22.63 1.33 2.15
C SER A 274 -22.31 0.94 0.70
N PRO A 275 -21.11 0.38 0.43
CA PRO A 275 -20.75 -0.22 -0.86
C PRO A 275 -21.65 -1.38 -1.33
N SER A 276 -22.46 -1.94 -0.43
CA SER A 276 -23.42 -3.01 -0.68
C SER A 276 -24.86 -2.54 -0.83
N ALA A 277 -25.15 -1.25 -0.61
CA ALA A 277 -26.49 -0.70 -0.73
C ALA A 277 -26.91 -0.53 -2.20
N SER A 278 -28.17 -0.82 -2.51
CA SER A 278 -28.74 -0.68 -3.86
C SER A 278 -29.33 0.69 -4.16
N THR A 279 -29.45 1.56 -3.16
CA THR A 279 -30.07 2.88 -3.25
C THR A 279 -29.29 3.93 -2.45
N THR A 280 -29.25 5.15 -2.97
CA THR A 280 -28.64 6.31 -2.33
C THR A 280 -29.51 6.83 -1.19
N THR A 281 -28.90 7.23 -0.08
CA THR A 281 -29.56 7.72 1.14
C THR A 281 -29.32 9.20 1.42
N LEU A 282 -28.26 9.78 0.84
CA LEU A 282 -27.85 11.17 0.99
C LEU A 282 -27.50 11.76 -0.39
N ILE A 283 -27.51 13.09 -0.50
CA ILE A 283 -27.00 13.82 -1.68
C ILE A 283 -26.10 14.93 -1.14
N ALA A 284 -24.80 14.83 -1.44
CA ALA A 284 -23.87 15.94 -1.25
C ALA A 284 -24.10 16.95 -2.39
N ARG A 285 -24.20 18.24 -2.11
CA ARG A 285 -24.70 19.23 -3.07
C ARG A 285 -23.59 20.01 -3.75
N ALA A 286 -23.87 20.48 -4.96
CA ALA A 286 -22.99 21.41 -5.67
C ALA A 286 -22.75 22.68 -4.84
N GLY A 287 -21.49 23.12 -4.74
CA GLY A 287 -21.02 24.25 -3.92
C GLY A 287 -20.81 23.93 -2.43
N GLU A 288 -21.01 22.69 -1.99
CA GLU A 288 -20.64 22.26 -0.63
C GLU A 288 -19.18 21.78 -0.60
N THR A 289 -18.45 22.15 0.45
CA THR A 289 -17.14 21.56 0.77
C THR A 289 -17.34 20.16 1.36
N ALA A 290 -16.50 19.22 0.99
CA ALA A 290 -16.53 17.84 1.47
C ALA A 290 -15.11 17.32 1.69
N SER A 291 -14.99 16.15 2.30
CA SER A 291 -13.71 15.44 2.45
C SER A 291 -13.81 14.03 1.88
N ILE A 292 -12.88 13.63 1.04
CA ILE A 292 -12.70 12.24 0.62
C ILE A 292 -11.90 11.53 1.73
N ILE A 293 -12.46 10.45 2.27
CA ILE A 293 -11.93 9.81 3.49
C ILE A 293 -11.02 8.62 3.15
N ARG A 294 -11.52 7.71 2.31
CA ARG A 294 -10.89 6.41 2.02
C ARG A 294 -11.52 5.70 0.84
N THR A 295 -10.85 4.68 0.33
CA THR A 295 -11.29 3.89 -0.83
C THR A 295 -10.95 2.40 -0.69
N ASP A 296 -11.62 1.53 -1.45
CA ASP A 296 -11.15 0.15 -1.72
C ASP A 296 -10.03 0.11 -2.78
N ASN A 297 -9.58 1.27 -3.26
CA ASN A 297 -8.62 1.49 -4.34
C ASN A 297 -9.01 0.80 -5.66
N LEU A 298 -10.32 0.59 -5.87
CA LEU A 298 -10.87 -0.09 -7.04
C LEU A 298 -12.14 0.58 -7.60
N LYS A 299 -13.09 0.91 -6.73
CA LYS A 299 -14.48 1.19 -7.12
C LYS A 299 -15.29 2.04 -6.15
N TRP A 300 -15.00 2.00 -4.86
CA TRP A 300 -15.81 2.66 -3.84
C TRP A 300 -14.97 3.65 -3.04
N VAL A 301 -15.53 4.84 -2.84
CA VAL A 301 -14.89 5.94 -2.12
C VAL A 301 -15.88 6.49 -1.10
N GLU A 302 -15.44 6.69 0.14
CA GLU A 302 -16.24 7.33 1.19
C GLU A 302 -16.00 8.84 1.19
N LEU A 303 -17.09 9.61 1.25
CA LEU A 303 -17.11 11.06 1.32
C LEU A 303 -17.77 11.50 2.63
N ARG A 304 -17.20 12.51 3.28
CA ARG A 304 -17.80 13.29 4.37
C ARG A 304 -18.36 14.59 3.78
N THR A 305 -19.63 14.89 4.00
CA THR A 305 -20.25 16.15 3.57
C THR A 305 -19.90 17.31 4.52
N GLN A 306 -20.22 18.54 4.12
CA GLN A 306 -20.10 19.73 4.97
C GLN A 306 -20.88 19.61 6.29
N SER A 307 -21.97 18.84 6.33
CA SER A 307 -22.75 18.54 7.54
C SER A 307 -22.08 17.52 8.48
N GLY A 308 -20.98 16.89 8.06
CA GLY A 308 -20.26 15.84 8.78
C GLY A 308 -20.85 14.44 8.58
N GLU A 309 -21.92 14.29 7.80
CA GLU A 309 -22.50 13.00 7.42
C GLU A 309 -21.56 12.27 6.44
N THR A 310 -21.45 10.94 6.53
CA THR A 310 -20.66 10.15 5.57
C THR A 310 -21.54 9.32 4.65
N GLY A 311 -21.03 9.04 3.46
CA GLY A 311 -21.66 8.17 2.50
C GLY A 311 -20.70 7.79 1.37
N TRP A 312 -21.04 6.73 0.66
CA TRP A 312 -20.20 6.13 -0.36
C TRP A 312 -20.63 6.57 -1.75
N PHE A 313 -19.70 6.96 -2.60
CA PHE A 313 -19.93 7.07 -4.04
C PHE A 313 -19.16 6.00 -4.79
N ARG A 314 -19.60 5.72 -6.01
CA ARG A 314 -19.08 4.66 -6.85
C ARG A 314 -18.31 5.25 -8.02
N LEU A 315 -17.18 4.62 -8.35
CA LEU A 315 -16.43 4.86 -9.56
C LEU A 315 -17.03 4.06 -10.74
N GLY A 316 -16.74 4.57 -11.93
CA GLY A 316 -17.30 4.13 -13.19
C GLY A 316 -16.62 2.90 -13.78
N SER A 317 -16.63 2.82 -15.11
CA SER A 317 -15.89 1.85 -15.90
C SER A 317 -14.38 2.12 -15.93
N ASN A 318 -13.99 3.39 -15.74
CA ASN A 318 -12.63 3.86 -15.55
C ASN A 318 -12.51 4.38 -14.09
N PRO A 319 -11.44 4.04 -13.33
CA PRO A 319 -11.29 4.40 -11.92
C PRO A 319 -11.13 5.91 -11.65
N TYR A 320 -10.91 6.74 -12.67
CA TYR A 320 -10.92 8.21 -12.58
C TYR A 320 -12.29 8.83 -12.89
N PHE A 321 -13.31 8.01 -13.15
CA PHE A 321 -14.67 8.49 -13.44
C PHE A 321 -15.59 8.19 -12.26
N VAL A 322 -16.43 9.16 -11.91
CA VAL A 322 -17.39 9.11 -10.81
C VAL A 322 -18.80 8.90 -11.36
N VAL A 323 -19.55 7.96 -10.79
CA VAL A 323 -20.95 7.71 -11.13
C VAL A 323 -21.84 8.67 -10.35
N ALA A 324 -22.49 9.61 -11.05
CA ALA A 324 -23.46 10.53 -10.46
C ALA A 324 -24.82 10.40 -11.16
N GLY A 325 -25.74 9.66 -10.54
CA GLY A 325 -26.99 9.23 -11.16
C GLY A 325 -26.74 8.22 -12.28
N ASP A 326 -27.37 8.42 -13.44
CA ASP A 326 -27.26 7.53 -14.60
C ASP A 326 -26.06 7.84 -15.53
N ARG A 327 -25.06 8.61 -15.05
CA ARG A 327 -23.93 9.09 -15.86
C ARG A 327 -22.60 8.95 -15.13
N GLU A 328 -21.56 8.66 -15.91
CA GLU A 328 -20.15 8.75 -15.49
C GLU A 328 -19.62 10.14 -15.91
N TYR A 329 -18.89 10.78 -15.00
CA TYR A 329 -18.19 12.06 -15.20
C TYR A 329 -16.73 11.88 -14.84
N PHE A 330 -15.80 12.59 -15.47
CA PHE A 330 -14.42 12.63 -15.00
C PHE A 330 -14.37 13.27 -13.61
N SER A 331 -13.48 12.82 -12.73
CA SER A 331 -13.52 13.22 -11.33
C SER A 331 -13.35 14.74 -11.10
N GLU A 332 -12.59 15.44 -11.95
CA GLU A 332 -12.50 16.91 -11.96
C GLU A 332 -13.79 17.64 -12.36
N GLU A 333 -14.72 16.97 -13.04
CA GLU A 333 -16.06 17.51 -13.31
C GLU A 333 -16.99 17.40 -12.10
N VAL A 334 -16.63 16.54 -11.13
CA VAL A 334 -17.39 16.32 -9.88
C VAL A 334 -16.80 17.07 -8.70
N PHE A 335 -15.47 17.18 -8.64
CA PHE A 335 -14.73 17.74 -7.52
C PHE A 335 -13.76 18.84 -7.95
N ASP A 336 -13.64 19.90 -7.16
CA ASP A 336 -12.45 20.76 -7.11
C ASP A 336 -11.53 20.32 -5.98
N GLY A 337 -10.22 20.54 -6.12
CA GLY A 337 -9.21 20.10 -5.14
C GLY A 337 -8.57 18.74 -5.41
N LEU A 338 -8.85 18.10 -6.55
CA LEU A 338 -8.11 16.93 -7.03
C LEU A 338 -6.82 17.32 -7.75
N TRP A 339 -5.82 16.45 -7.69
CA TRP A 339 -4.47 16.68 -8.24
C TRP A 339 -4.08 15.54 -9.18
N PHE A 340 -3.57 15.88 -10.37
CA PHE A 340 -3.12 14.92 -11.37
C PHE A 340 -1.67 15.20 -11.73
N PHE A 341 -0.81 14.22 -11.44
CA PHE A 341 0.58 14.18 -11.90
C PHE A 341 0.64 13.21 -13.08
N ASP A 342 1.18 13.70 -14.20
CA ASP A 342 1.46 12.92 -15.42
C ASP A 342 2.62 11.94 -15.20
#